data_AF-A0A7S4C343-F1
#
_entry.id   AF-A0A7S4C343-F1
#
_cell.length_a   1.000
_cell.length_b   1.000
_cell.length_c   1.000
_cell.angle_alpha   90.00
_cell.angle_beta   90.00
_cell.angle_gamma   90.00
#
_symmetry.space_group_name_H-M   'P 1'
#
loop_
_entity.id
_entity.type
_entity.pdbx_description
1 polymer ?
#
loop_
_entity_poly.entity_id
_entity_poly.type
_entity_poly.pdbx_seq_one_letter_code
_entity_poly.pdbx_strand_id
1 'polypeptide(L)'
;SPFVVWHARDADVGNFLHAHAQTALTALIRRAEQTFEHNGAPGAELFKVHMIRNVLIVLLMAYFMTMNMTVERAYCAAPLARGDTGFLISETIDFCEKANPLFLARPRWMQIATCMSAYGMFPFYALIAIAAITDAWASLRFLLLPFLGAKLNAILFYHLMEFTSDTPPPNLVLYFGVEAPYLLSIGLVFSKLVSGGKAKANHTWKRGKLN
;
A
#
# COMPACT_ATOMS: atom_id res chain seq x y z
N SER A 1 -14.35 -6.40 -37.66
CA SER A 1 -13.86 -5.24 -36.89
C SER A 1 -13.36 -5.73 -35.53
N PRO A 2 -12.08 -5.54 -35.18
CA PRO A 2 -11.50 -6.06 -33.93
C PRO A 2 -11.95 -5.31 -32.65
N PHE A 3 -12.77 -4.26 -32.78
CA PHE A 3 -13.24 -3.44 -31.66
C PHE A 3 -14.36 -4.06 -30.81
N VAL A 4 -15.12 -5.03 -31.33
CA VAL A 4 -16.26 -5.64 -30.60
C VAL A 4 -15.82 -6.75 -29.65
N VAL A 5 -14.64 -7.35 -29.87
CA VAL A 5 -14.11 -8.45 -29.03
C VAL A 5 -13.46 -7.93 -27.73
N TRP A 6 -13.08 -6.66 -27.67
CA TRP A 6 -12.49 -6.04 -26.48
C TRP A 6 -13.53 -5.76 -25.38
N HIS A 7 -14.71 -5.25 -25.72
CA HIS A 7 -15.74 -4.93 -24.73
C HIS A 7 -16.36 -6.16 -24.03
N ALA A 8 -16.35 -7.34 -24.67
CA ALA A 8 -16.81 -8.57 -24.03
C ALA A 8 -15.82 -9.08 -22.97
N ARG A 9 -14.51 -8.87 -23.15
CA ARG A 9 -13.49 -9.27 -22.17
C ARG A 9 -13.49 -8.40 -20.92
N ASP A 10 -13.80 -7.11 -21.04
CA ASP A 10 -13.80 -6.20 -19.89
C ASP A 10 -14.97 -6.48 -18.92
N ALA A 11 -16.13 -6.89 -19.44
CA ALA A 11 -17.27 -7.30 -18.63
C ALA A 11 -17.00 -8.60 -17.86
N ASP A 12 -16.34 -9.58 -18.49
CA ASP A 12 -15.96 -10.85 -17.85
C ASP A 12 -14.89 -10.66 -16.78
N VAL A 13 -13.91 -9.79 -17.01
CA VAL A 13 -12.87 -9.46 -16.01
C VAL A 13 -13.48 -8.69 -14.83
N GLY A 14 -14.41 -7.75 -15.08
CA GLY A 14 -15.12 -7.03 -14.03
C GLY A 14 -15.96 -7.95 -13.13
N ASN A 15 -16.73 -8.86 -13.74
CA ASN A 15 -17.53 -9.84 -13.01
C ASN A 15 -16.66 -10.83 -12.23
N PHE A 16 -15.53 -11.26 -12.80
CA PHE A 16 -14.57 -12.13 -12.14
C PHE A 16 -13.93 -11.48 -10.91
N LEU A 17 -13.47 -10.23 -11.04
CA LEU A 17 -12.89 -9.45 -9.95
C LEU A 17 -13.91 -9.15 -8.85
N HIS A 18 -15.16 -8.82 -9.22
CA HIS A 18 -16.24 -8.61 -8.26
C HIS A 18 -16.57 -9.88 -7.47
N ALA A 19 -16.68 -11.03 -8.15
CA ALA A 19 -16.94 -12.31 -7.50
C ALA A 19 -15.80 -12.71 -6.54
N HIS A 20 -14.55 -12.46 -6.93
CA HIS A 20 -13.40 -12.75 -6.07
C HIS A 20 -13.32 -11.79 -4.88
N ALA A 21 -13.62 -10.51 -5.07
CA ALA A 21 -13.70 -9.53 -4.00
C ALA A 21 -14.80 -9.88 -2.99
N GLN A 22 -16.00 -10.25 -3.47
CA GLN A 22 -17.08 -10.73 -2.61
C GLN A 22 -16.69 -12.00 -1.86
N THR A 23 -16.09 -12.97 -2.54
CA THR A 23 -15.67 -14.23 -1.89
C THR A 23 -14.61 -13.97 -0.81
N ALA A 24 -13.64 -13.08 -1.06
CA ALA A 24 -12.63 -12.69 -0.09
C ALA A 24 -13.25 -11.95 1.11
N LEU A 25 -14.20 -11.04 0.86
CA LEU A 25 -14.92 -10.32 1.92
C LEU A 25 -15.77 -11.28 2.77
N THR A 26 -16.52 -12.18 2.15
CA THR A 26 -17.31 -13.19 2.86
C THR A 26 -16.43 -14.14 3.66
N ALA A 27 -15.28 -14.56 3.12
CA ALA A 27 -14.31 -15.38 3.86
C ALA A 27 -13.73 -14.64 5.07
N LEU A 28 -13.44 -13.34 4.95
CA LEU A 28 -13.00 -12.49 6.06
C LEU A 28 -14.07 -12.38 7.16
N ILE A 29 -15.32 -12.14 6.77
CA ILE A 29 -16.45 -12.04 7.70
C ILE A 29 -16.67 -13.37 8.42
N ARG A 30 -16.73 -14.48 7.68
CA ARG A 30 -17.00 -15.80 8.26
C ARG A 30 -15.89 -16.26 9.22
N ARG A 31 -14.64 -15.92 8.90
CA ARG A 31 -13.49 -16.17 9.78
C ARG A 31 -13.53 -15.28 11.03
N ALA A 32 -14.06 -14.07 10.92
CA ALA A 32 -14.31 -13.20 12.06
C ALA A 32 -15.34 -13.80 13.01
N GLU A 33 -16.47 -14.27 12.48
CA GLU A 33 -17.55 -14.89 13.25
C GLU A 33 -17.06 -16.14 13.99
N GLN A 34 -16.41 -17.08 13.29
CA GLN A 34 -15.90 -18.32 13.90
C GLN A 34 -14.87 -18.08 15.01
N THR A 35 -14.06 -17.02 14.89
CA THR A 35 -13.04 -16.70 15.90
C THR A 35 -13.65 -16.02 17.11
N PHE A 36 -14.76 -15.30 16.94
CA PHE A 36 -15.49 -14.61 18.01
C PHE A 36 -16.24 -15.59 18.91
N GLU A 37 -16.87 -16.61 18.32
CA GLU A 37 -17.61 -17.64 19.06
C GLU A 37 -16.69 -18.50 19.95
N HIS A 38 -15.43 -18.70 19.54
CA HIS A 38 -14.57 -19.70 20.18
C HIS A 38 -13.70 -19.19 21.34
N ASN A 39 -13.49 -17.87 21.48
CA ASN A 39 -12.41 -17.33 22.34
C ASN A 39 -12.84 -16.43 23.52
N GLY A 40 -14.13 -16.18 23.75
CA GLY A 40 -14.59 -15.28 24.81
C GLY A 40 -14.09 -13.82 24.66
N ALA A 41 -14.42 -12.97 25.64
CA ALA A 41 -14.17 -11.51 25.58
C ALA A 41 -12.71 -11.07 25.30
N PRO A 42 -11.65 -11.72 25.84
CA PRO A 42 -10.27 -11.32 25.56
C PRO A 42 -9.81 -11.65 24.14
N GLY A 43 -10.30 -12.75 23.55
CA GLY A 43 -9.96 -13.15 22.18
C GLY A 43 -10.66 -12.29 21.12
N ALA A 44 -11.87 -11.81 21.44
CA ALA A 44 -12.61 -10.88 20.60
C ALA A 44 -11.86 -9.55 20.37
N GLU A 45 -11.26 -8.97 21.42
CA GLU A 45 -10.53 -7.71 21.31
C GLU A 45 -9.24 -7.86 20.49
N LEU A 46 -8.49 -8.93 20.72
CA LEU A 46 -7.30 -9.23 19.90
C LEU A 46 -7.69 -9.42 18.43
N PHE A 47 -8.76 -10.18 18.15
CA PHE A 47 -9.26 -10.39 16.80
C PHE A 47 -9.62 -9.07 16.11
N LYS A 48 -10.37 -8.17 16.79
CA LYS A 48 -10.72 -6.85 16.25
C LYS A 48 -9.48 -6.04 15.89
N VAL A 49 -8.48 -5.98 16.76
CA VAL A 49 -7.22 -5.25 16.50
C VAL A 49 -6.49 -5.82 15.27
N HIS A 50 -6.46 -7.15 15.13
CA HIS A 50 -5.87 -7.79 13.95
C HIS A 50 -6.62 -7.46 12.66
N MET A 51 -7.96 -7.48 12.70
CA MET A 51 -8.82 -7.16 11.56
C MET A 51 -8.68 -5.69 11.16
N ILE A 52 -8.80 -4.75 12.11
CA ILE A 52 -8.65 -3.30 11.87
C ILE A 52 -7.30 -3.01 11.23
N ARG A 53 -6.21 -3.57 11.79
CA ARG A 53 -4.88 -3.40 11.22
C ARG A 53 -4.79 -3.92 9.77
N ASN A 54 -5.34 -5.09 9.48
CA ASN A 54 -5.33 -5.64 8.12
C ASN A 54 -6.12 -4.74 7.15
N VAL A 55 -7.30 -4.24 7.56
CA VAL A 55 -8.12 -3.31 6.78
C VAL A 55 -7.34 -2.02 6.50
N LEU A 56 -6.71 -1.43 7.52
CA LEU A 56 -5.90 -0.22 7.35
C LEU A 56 -4.74 -0.44 6.37
N ILE A 57 -4.05 -1.58 6.45
CA ILE A 57 -3.00 -1.93 5.49
C ILE A 57 -3.56 -1.99 4.07
N VAL A 58 -4.69 -2.68 3.86
CA VAL A 58 -5.31 -2.80 2.53
C VAL A 58 -5.68 -1.42 1.98
N LEU A 59 -6.31 -0.57 2.78
CA LEU A 59 -6.69 0.79 2.38
C LEU A 59 -5.46 1.63 2.00
N LEU A 60 -4.38 1.55 2.78
CA LEU A 60 -3.13 2.24 2.48
C LEU A 60 -2.48 1.72 1.19
N MET A 61 -2.47 0.41 0.96
CA MET A 61 -1.94 -0.15 -0.29
C MET A 61 -2.78 0.26 -1.49
N ALA A 62 -4.11 0.27 -1.37
CA ALA A 62 -5.01 0.76 -2.41
C ALA A 62 -4.75 2.25 -2.72
N TYR A 63 -4.56 3.08 -1.67
CA TYR A 63 -4.17 4.47 -1.83
C TYR A 63 -2.85 4.63 -2.62
N PHE A 64 -1.78 3.92 -2.24
CA PHE A 64 -0.50 3.99 -2.97
C PHE A 64 -0.62 3.47 -4.41
N MET A 65 -1.36 2.39 -4.63
CA MET A 65 -1.61 1.87 -5.97
C MET A 65 -2.34 2.89 -6.85
N THR A 66 -3.33 3.60 -6.30
CA THR A 66 -4.02 4.69 -7.00
C THR A 66 -3.05 5.82 -7.34
N MET A 67 -2.29 6.32 -6.37
CA MET A 67 -1.28 7.38 -6.60
C MET A 67 -0.26 6.97 -7.68
N ASN A 68 0.24 5.72 -7.61
CA ASN A 68 1.15 5.16 -8.60
C ASN A 68 0.52 5.15 -10.00
N MET A 69 -0.73 4.72 -10.12
CA MET A 69 -1.40 4.57 -11.41
C MET A 69 -1.82 5.90 -12.04
N THR A 70 -2.02 6.95 -11.24
CA THR A 70 -2.49 8.24 -11.71
C THR A 70 -1.38 9.28 -11.68
N VAL A 71 -1.15 9.90 -10.53
CA VAL A 71 -0.26 11.04 -10.35
C VAL A 71 1.19 10.68 -10.69
N GLU A 72 1.73 9.58 -10.15
CA GLU A 72 3.15 9.26 -10.33
C GLU A 72 3.49 8.82 -11.75
N ARG A 73 2.59 8.10 -12.43
CA ARG A 73 2.76 7.76 -13.85
C ARG A 73 2.73 9.00 -14.74
N ALA A 74 1.79 9.91 -14.51
CA ALA A 74 1.75 11.17 -15.24
C ALA A 74 3.03 11.99 -15.01
N TYR A 75 3.45 12.10 -13.74
CA TYR A 75 4.67 12.79 -13.34
C TYR A 75 5.93 12.20 -13.97
N CYS A 76 6.01 10.88 -14.07
CA CYS A 76 7.12 10.19 -14.69
C CYS A 76 7.23 10.53 -16.19
N ALA A 77 6.09 10.56 -16.89
CA ALA A 77 6.02 10.83 -18.32
C ALA A 77 6.37 12.27 -18.67
N ALA A 78 5.82 13.25 -17.95
CA ALA A 78 6.01 14.68 -18.20
C ALA A 78 5.87 15.52 -16.92
N PRO A 79 6.36 16.77 -16.91
CA PRO A 79 6.02 17.72 -15.85
C PRO A 79 4.51 17.89 -15.75
N LEU A 80 3.97 17.90 -14.52
CA LEU A 80 2.54 18.13 -14.29
C LEU A 80 2.20 19.60 -14.56
N ALA A 81 1.07 19.83 -15.23
CA ALA A 81 0.59 21.15 -15.58
C ALA A 81 -0.87 21.34 -15.16
N ARG A 82 -1.26 22.60 -14.88
CA ARG A 82 -2.64 22.96 -14.49
C ARG A 82 -3.72 22.57 -15.50
N GLY A 83 -3.33 22.32 -16.76
CA GLY A 83 -4.24 21.85 -17.81
C GLY A 83 -4.47 20.34 -17.84
N ASP A 84 -3.77 19.56 -17.01
CA ASP A 84 -3.86 18.11 -17.02
C ASP A 84 -5.17 17.62 -16.39
N THR A 85 -5.88 16.75 -17.10
CA THR A 85 -7.21 16.23 -16.71
C THR A 85 -7.15 14.86 -16.01
N GLY A 86 -5.95 14.38 -15.69
CA GLY A 86 -5.77 13.09 -15.03
C GLY A 86 -6.30 13.10 -13.59
N PHE A 87 -6.79 11.95 -13.13
CA PHE A 87 -7.35 11.79 -11.79
C PHE A 87 -6.35 12.19 -10.69
N LEU A 88 -6.76 13.11 -9.81
CA LEU A 88 -5.99 13.68 -8.69
C LEU A 88 -4.81 14.59 -9.08
N ILE A 89 -4.59 14.88 -10.38
CA ILE A 89 -3.45 15.73 -10.79
C ILE A 89 -3.68 17.18 -10.33
N SER A 90 -4.87 17.74 -10.56
CA SER A 90 -5.21 19.11 -10.13
C SER A 90 -4.99 19.31 -8.62
N GLU A 91 -5.50 18.39 -7.82
CA GLU A 91 -5.41 18.40 -6.37
C GLU A 91 -3.95 18.23 -5.91
N THR A 92 -3.17 17.41 -6.63
CA THR A 92 -1.73 17.27 -6.37
C THR A 92 -1.00 18.58 -6.65
N ILE A 93 -1.28 19.25 -7.77
CA ILE A 93 -0.64 20.54 -8.08
C ILE A 93 -1.00 21.57 -7.02
N ASP A 94 -2.28 21.69 -6.66
CA ASP A 94 -2.76 22.59 -5.61
C ASP A 94 -2.08 22.33 -4.26
N PHE A 95 -1.86 21.07 -3.92
CA PHE A 95 -1.13 20.68 -2.72
C PHE A 95 0.36 21.06 -2.83
N CYS A 96 1.02 20.69 -3.92
CA CYS A 96 2.44 20.90 -4.10
C CYS A 96 2.82 22.38 -4.10
N GLU A 97 2.03 23.24 -4.74
CA GLU A 97 2.25 24.71 -4.68
C GLU A 97 2.24 25.24 -3.24
N LYS A 98 1.46 24.63 -2.35
CA LYS A 98 1.29 25.09 -0.95
C LYS A 98 2.22 24.41 0.04
N ALA A 99 2.64 23.17 -0.22
CA ALA A 99 3.26 22.32 0.79
C ALA A 99 4.47 21.53 0.29
N ASN A 100 4.66 21.39 -1.02
CA ASN A 100 5.76 20.61 -1.61
C ASN A 100 6.15 21.17 -2.99
N PRO A 101 6.77 22.38 -3.04
CA PRO A 101 7.13 23.02 -4.30
C PRO A 101 8.25 22.27 -5.04
N LEU A 102 9.10 21.54 -4.31
CA LEU A 102 10.18 20.74 -4.91
C LEU A 102 9.62 19.65 -5.84
N PHE A 103 8.45 19.10 -5.52
CA PHE A 103 7.75 18.18 -6.41
C PHE A 103 7.47 18.77 -7.78
N LEU A 104 7.01 20.02 -7.85
CA LEU A 104 6.76 20.71 -9.13
C LEU A 104 8.05 21.15 -9.84
N ALA A 105 9.10 21.48 -9.08
CA ALA A 105 10.43 21.76 -9.64
C ALA A 105 11.04 20.54 -10.35
N ARG A 106 10.61 19.32 -9.96
CA ARG A 106 10.91 18.05 -10.64
C ARG A 106 12.40 17.83 -10.87
N PRO A 107 13.24 17.86 -9.82
CA PRO A 107 14.65 17.52 -9.96
C PRO A 107 14.79 16.07 -10.44
N ARG A 108 15.87 15.78 -11.19
CA ARG A 108 16.05 14.49 -11.87
C ARG A 108 15.99 13.28 -10.92
N TRP A 109 16.52 13.41 -9.70
CA TRP A 109 16.48 12.33 -8.72
C TRP A 109 15.05 11.99 -8.29
N MET A 110 14.19 13.01 -8.14
CA MET A 110 12.79 12.83 -7.74
C MET A 110 11.99 12.22 -8.88
N GLN A 111 12.21 12.68 -10.13
CA GLN A 111 11.65 12.04 -11.31
C GLN A 111 11.97 10.54 -11.35
N ILE A 112 13.24 10.16 -11.19
CA ILE A 112 13.67 8.75 -11.22
C ILE A 112 13.01 7.96 -10.08
N ALA A 113 13.00 8.51 -8.86
CA ALA A 113 12.37 7.86 -7.71
C ALA A 113 10.86 7.64 -7.91
N THR A 114 10.14 8.65 -8.39
CA THR A 114 8.71 8.56 -8.69
C THR A 114 8.43 7.57 -9.82
N CYS A 115 9.24 7.55 -10.88
CA CYS A 115 9.15 6.53 -11.93
C CYS A 115 9.36 5.11 -11.38
N MET A 116 10.36 4.91 -10.52
CA MET A 116 10.60 3.63 -9.87
C MET A 116 9.46 3.22 -8.95
N SER A 117 8.83 4.16 -8.24
CA SER A 117 7.62 3.89 -7.45
C SER A 117 6.47 3.45 -8.36
N ALA A 118 6.15 4.26 -9.37
CA ALA A 118 5.04 4.07 -10.30
C ALA A 118 5.06 2.70 -11.01
N TYR A 119 6.25 2.25 -11.46
CA TYR A 119 6.39 1.01 -12.23
C TYR A 119 6.96 -0.16 -11.43
N GLY A 120 7.90 0.09 -10.54
CA GLY A 120 8.61 -0.96 -9.80
C GLY A 120 7.95 -1.35 -8.48
N MET A 121 7.37 -0.39 -7.74
CA MET A 121 6.81 -0.66 -6.41
C MET A 121 5.34 -1.10 -6.43
N PHE A 122 4.60 -0.78 -7.50
CA PHE A 122 3.20 -1.17 -7.67
C PHE A 122 2.90 -2.66 -7.38
N PRO A 123 3.61 -3.65 -7.97
CA PRO A 123 3.32 -5.07 -7.70
C PRO A 123 3.54 -5.46 -6.24
N PHE A 124 4.45 -4.79 -5.53
CA PHE A 124 4.69 -5.05 -4.11
C PHE A 124 3.58 -4.50 -3.22
N TYR A 125 2.96 -3.36 -3.57
CA TYR A 125 1.77 -2.87 -2.87
C TYR A 125 0.60 -3.85 -3.01
N ALA A 126 0.38 -4.38 -4.22
CA ALA A 126 -0.60 -5.44 -4.45
C ALA A 126 -0.28 -6.70 -3.62
N LEU A 127 0.99 -7.12 -3.59
CA LEU A 127 1.43 -8.28 -2.82
C LEU A 127 1.20 -8.12 -1.30
N ILE A 128 1.43 -6.92 -0.76
CA ILE A 128 1.15 -6.60 0.65
C ILE A 128 -0.36 -6.64 0.92
N ALA A 129 -1.19 -6.10 0.03
CA ALA A 129 -2.65 -6.18 0.16
C ALA A 129 -3.14 -7.63 0.17
N ILE A 130 -2.62 -8.46 -0.74
CA ILE A 130 -2.91 -9.91 -0.78
C ILE A 130 -2.45 -10.58 0.52
N ALA A 131 -1.25 -10.27 1.01
CA ALA A 131 -0.75 -10.81 2.29
C ALA A 131 -1.68 -10.45 3.46
N ALA A 132 -2.24 -9.23 3.47
CA ALA A 132 -3.19 -8.79 4.49
C ALA A 132 -4.53 -9.51 4.43
N ILE A 133 -5.05 -9.78 3.24
CA ILE A 133 -6.33 -10.49 3.04
C ILE A 133 -6.19 -11.98 3.35
N THR A 134 -5.10 -12.60 2.88
CA THR A 134 -4.89 -14.05 2.95
C THR A 134 -4.11 -14.51 4.20
N ASP A 135 -3.59 -13.56 4.97
CA ASP A 135 -2.67 -13.78 6.09
C ASP A 135 -1.37 -14.53 5.71
N ALA A 136 -0.94 -14.41 4.44
CA ALA A 136 0.24 -15.08 3.87
C ALA A 136 1.60 -14.45 4.28
N TRP A 137 1.65 -13.69 5.38
CA TRP A 137 2.81 -12.91 5.83
C TRP A 137 4.09 -13.72 5.98
N ALA A 138 4.00 -14.92 6.56
CA ALA A 138 5.16 -15.77 6.79
C ALA A 138 5.77 -16.29 5.48
N SER A 139 4.92 -16.64 4.50
CA SER A 139 5.37 -17.16 3.20
C SER A 139 5.97 -16.05 2.33
N LEU A 140 5.46 -14.83 2.44
CA LEU A 140 5.92 -13.67 1.65
C LEU A 140 7.03 -12.87 2.34
N ARG A 141 7.44 -13.25 3.55
CA ARG A 141 8.38 -12.48 4.37
C ARG A 141 9.70 -12.18 3.66
N PHE A 142 10.26 -13.15 2.96
CA PHE A 142 11.56 -12.99 2.28
C PHE A 142 11.51 -11.97 1.13
N LEU A 143 10.33 -11.77 0.51
CA LEU A 143 10.11 -10.75 -0.52
C LEU A 143 9.77 -9.39 0.09
N LEU A 144 8.92 -9.39 1.12
CA LEU A 144 8.38 -8.17 1.71
C LEU A 144 9.38 -7.44 2.60
N LEU A 145 10.31 -8.14 3.27
CA LEU A 145 11.28 -7.50 4.16
C LEU A 145 12.28 -6.60 3.40
N PRO A 146 12.93 -7.07 2.30
CA PRO A 146 13.81 -6.21 1.51
C PRO A 146 13.06 -5.06 0.86
N PHE A 147 11.84 -5.30 0.36
CA PHE A 147 10.98 -4.25 -0.18
C PHE A 147 10.68 -3.17 0.86
N LEU A 148 10.33 -3.57 2.08
CA LEU A 148 10.08 -2.64 3.18
C LEU A 148 11.32 -1.83 3.56
N GLY A 149 12.50 -2.46 3.55
CA GLY A 149 13.79 -1.78 3.72
C GLY A 149 14.06 -0.77 2.62
N ALA A 150 13.82 -1.13 1.36
CA ALA A 150 13.95 -0.22 0.22
C ALA A 150 12.98 0.97 0.31
N LYS A 151 11.72 0.71 0.71
CA LYS A 151 10.70 1.75 0.93
C LYS A 151 11.11 2.71 2.06
N LEU A 152 11.62 2.18 3.18
CA LEU A 152 12.14 2.99 4.28
C LEU A 152 13.34 3.84 3.85
N ASN A 153 14.27 3.27 3.11
CA ASN A 153 15.42 4.01 2.58
C ASN A 153 14.95 5.12 1.62
N ALA A 154 14.00 4.84 0.74
CA ALA A 154 13.46 5.81 -0.21
C ALA A 154 12.80 7.01 0.49
N ILE A 155 11.95 6.78 1.51
CA ILE A 155 11.29 7.87 2.22
C ILE A 155 12.27 8.70 3.05
N LEU A 156 13.27 8.07 3.67
CA LEU A 156 14.32 8.79 4.41
C LEU A 156 15.19 9.63 3.46
N PHE A 157 15.58 9.08 2.33
CA PHE A 157 16.32 9.80 1.29
C PHE A 157 15.50 10.98 0.77
N TYR A 158 14.22 10.77 0.47
CA TYR A 158 13.32 11.82 0.02
C TYR A 158 13.21 12.94 1.05
N HIS A 159 12.96 12.64 2.33
CA HIS A 159 12.92 13.66 3.37
C HIS A 159 14.26 14.39 3.51
N LEU A 160 15.39 13.68 3.47
CA LEU A 160 16.70 14.31 3.52
C LEU A 160 16.88 15.31 2.38
N MET A 161 16.59 14.90 1.14
CA MET A 161 16.72 15.76 -0.04
C MET A 161 15.74 16.93 -0.02
N GLU A 162 14.50 16.72 0.45
CA GLU A 162 13.49 17.76 0.58
C GLU A 162 13.94 18.86 1.56
N PHE A 163 14.37 18.48 2.77
CA PHE A 163 14.77 19.42 3.82
C PHE A 163 16.16 20.04 3.63
N THR A 164 16.99 19.47 2.74
CA THR A 164 18.30 20.04 2.37
C THR A 164 18.28 20.76 1.04
N SER A 165 17.12 20.82 0.36
CA SER A 165 16.96 21.56 -0.89
C SER A 165 16.89 23.07 -0.66
N ASP A 166 17.03 23.83 -1.75
CA ASP A 166 16.83 25.28 -1.76
C ASP A 166 15.34 25.69 -1.59
N THR A 167 14.43 24.72 -1.64
CA THR A 167 12.97 24.93 -1.54
C THR A 167 12.33 23.97 -0.54
N PRO A 168 12.66 24.07 0.76
CA PRO A 168 12.09 23.18 1.77
C PRO A 168 10.58 23.41 1.95
N PRO A 169 9.84 22.45 2.56
CA PRO A 169 8.40 22.53 2.71
C PRO A 169 7.98 23.76 3.54
N PRO A 170 7.16 24.68 3.00
CA PRO A 170 6.76 25.89 3.72
C PRO A 170 5.70 25.61 4.82
N ASN A 171 5.02 24.46 4.75
CA ASN A 171 4.01 24.04 5.74
C ASN A 171 4.19 22.57 6.13
N LEU A 172 4.78 22.35 7.31
CA LEU A 172 5.09 21.00 7.81
C LEU A 172 3.84 20.15 8.11
N VAL A 173 2.74 20.76 8.54
CA VAL A 173 1.51 20.02 8.87
C VAL A 173 0.91 19.43 7.60
N LEU A 174 0.82 20.23 6.53
CA LEU A 174 0.34 19.74 5.24
C LEU A 174 1.30 18.73 4.63
N TYR A 175 2.61 18.99 4.70
CA TYR A 175 3.66 18.09 4.24
C TYR A 175 3.54 16.70 4.90
N PHE A 176 3.58 16.65 6.24
CA PHE A 176 3.43 15.37 6.94
C PHE A 176 2.03 14.77 6.81
N GLY A 177 1.01 15.54 6.48
CA GLY A 177 -0.33 15.01 6.21
C GLY A 177 -0.36 14.01 5.04
N VAL A 178 0.43 14.23 3.99
CA VAL A 178 0.53 13.32 2.84
C VAL A 178 1.66 12.31 2.97
N GLU A 179 2.72 12.64 3.71
CA GLU A 179 3.87 11.75 3.89
C GLU A 179 3.66 10.72 5.03
N ALA A 180 2.89 11.06 6.06
CA ALA A 180 2.62 10.18 7.20
C ALA A 180 2.00 8.82 6.82
N PRO A 181 1.08 8.71 5.84
CA PRO A 181 0.62 7.43 5.32
C PRO A 181 1.76 6.46 4.94
N TYR A 182 2.87 6.95 4.37
CA TYR A 182 4.00 6.11 4.01
C TYR A 182 4.68 5.51 5.24
N LEU A 183 5.01 6.34 6.24
CA LEU A 183 5.62 5.89 7.49
C LEU A 183 4.69 4.95 8.28
N LEU A 184 3.40 5.30 8.36
CA LEU A 184 2.39 4.46 9.00
C LEU A 184 2.31 3.09 8.32
N SER A 185 2.27 3.05 6.98
CA SER A 185 2.24 1.80 6.24
C SER A 185 3.47 0.92 6.52
N ILE A 186 4.65 1.53 6.64
CA ILE A 186 5.89 0.81 6.96
C ILE A 186 5.78 0.16 8.34
N GLY A 187 5.35 0.93 9.36
CA GLY A 187 5.19 0.43 10.72
C GLY A 187 4.16 -0.70 10.83
N LEU A 188 3.00 -0.55 10.18
CA LEU A 188 1.95 -1.56 10.20
C LEU A 188 2.40 -2.88 9.53
N VAL A 189 3.03 -2.79 8.35
CA VAL A 189 3.54 -3.98 7.63
C VAL A 189 4.67 -4.64 8.40
N PHE A 190 5.62 -3.85 8.94
CA PHE A 190 6.69 -4.37 9.79
C PHE A 190 6.14 -5.17 10.98
N SER A 191 5.15 -4.61 11.68
CA SER A 191 4.52 -5.27 12.81
C SER A 191 3.91 -6.63 12.42
N LYS A 192 3.27 -6.73 11.25
CA LYS A 192 2.67 -7.99 10.75
C LYS A 192 3.74 -9.00 10.37
N LEU A 193 4.83 -8.58 9.74
CA LEU A 193 5.95 -9.47 9.38
C LEU A 193 6.65 -10.05 10.63
N VAL A 194 6.82 -9.24 11.67
CA VAL A 194 7.41 -9.69 12.94
C VAL A 194 6.47 -10.62 13.71
N SER A 195 5.18 -10.29 13.80
CA SER A 195 4.18 -11.12 14.49
C SER A 195 3.86 -12.42 13.75
N GLY A 196 3.74 -12.39 12.42
CA GLY A 196 3.38 -13.54 11.60
C GLY A 196 4.45 -14.66 11.61
N GLY A 197 5.73 -14.30 11.79
CA GLY A 197 6.80 -15.28 11.96
C GLY A 197 6.70 -16.11 13.23
N LYS A 198 6.16 -15.53 14.33
CA LYS A 198 6.06 -16.21 15.63
C LYS A 198 4.92 -17.24 15.67
N ALA A 199 3.81 -16.97 14.98
CA ALA A 199 2.65 -17.87 14.97
C ALA A 199 2.93 -19.20 14.27
N LYS A 200 3.68 -19.18 13.15
CA LYS A 200 3.99 -20.41 12.39
C LYS A 200 5.01 -21.29 13.13
N ALA A 201 6.04 -20.69 13.73
CA ALA A 201 7.08 -21.42 14.49
C ALA A 201 6.51 -22.20 15.69
N ASN A 202 5.57 -21.59 16.44
CA ASN A 202 4.91 -22.26 17.56
C ASN A 202 4.02 -23.43 17.13
N HIS A 203 3.42 -23.33 15.94
CA HIS A 203 2.55 -24.38 15.41
C HIS A 203 3.34 -25.60 14.89
N THR A 204 4.54 -25.38 14.34
CA THR A 204 5.43 -26.45 13.89
C THR A 204 6.07 -27.19 15.07
N TRP A 205 6.48 -26.47 16.12
CA TRP A 205 7.05 -27.08 17.33
C TRP A 205 6.06 -27.96 18.09
N LYS A 206 4.79 -27.51 18.24
CA LYS A 206 3.76 -28.33 18.91
C LYS A 206 3.44 -29.62 18.15
N ARG A 207 3.49 -29.59 16.81
CA ARG A 207 3.21 -30.77 15.97
C ARG A 207 4.36 -31.79 16.01
N GLY A 208 5.60 -31.34 16.21
CA GLY A 208 6.76 -32.23 16.37
C GLY A 208 6.92 -32.88 17.75
N LYS A 209 6.13 -32.47 18.75
CA LYS A 209 6.11 -33.09 20.10
C LYS A 209 4.97 -34.08 20.33
N LEU A 210 4.07 -34.20 19.35
CA LEU A 210 2.92 -35.13 19.40
C LEU A 210 3.15 -36.40 18.55
N ASN A 211 4.35 -36.53 17.99
CA ASN A 211 4.87 -37.74 17.35
C ASN A 211 6.10 -38.22 18.13
#